data_AF-A0A7W8BRF8-F1
#
_entry.id   AF-A0A7W8BRF8-F1
#
_cell.length_a   1.000
_cell.length_b   1.000
_cell.length_c   1.000
_cell.angle_alpha   90.00
_cell.angle_beta   90.00
_cell.angle_gamma   90.00
#
_symmetry.space_group_name_H-M   'P 1'
#
loop_
_entity.id
_entity.type
_entity.pdbx_description
1 polymer ?
#
loop_
_entity_poly.entity_id
_entity_poly.type
_entity_poly.pdbx_seq_one_letter_code
_entity_poly.pdbx_strand_id
1 'polypeptide(L)'
;MRMRPTLSWTPTEDLPPGTTDLAPVADALSTGGVLVLSGAGISTESGIPDYRGEGGSLSRHTPMTYQDFTGGAQARRRYWARSHLGWRTFGRALPNAGHRAVAAFGRHGLLSGVITQNVDGLHQAAGSEGVVELHGSLDRVVCLSCGTFSPRRELARRLEEANAGFEPVAAGINPDGDADLTDEQVGDFRVVSCTVCGGILKPDVVFFGETVPPQRVEHCRELVREAASLLVLGSSLTVMSGLRFVRQAAQAGKPVLIVNRDATRGDRHALARVALPLGAALTAVAGRLGVPVDGRAAA
;
A
#
# COMPACT_ATOMS: atom_id res chain seq x y z
N MET A 1 -17.62 -16.88 -9.29
CA MET A 1 -16.77 -17.56 -8.27
C MET A 1 -16.26 -16.48 -7.31
N ARG A 2 -16.61 -16.52 -6.02
CA ARG A 2 -16.12 -15.52 -5.05
C ARG A 2 -14.61 -15.76 -4.86
N MET A 3 -13.78 -14.79 -5.24
CA MET A 3 -12.34 -14.86 -4.98
C MET A 3 -12.13 -14.80 -3.47
N ARG A 4 -11.48 -15.82 -2.90
CA ARG A 4 -11.01 -15.77 -1.52
C ARG A 4 -9.60 -15.17 -1.50
N PRO A 5 -9.32 -14.16 -0.66
CA PRO A 5 -7.97 -13.65 -0.50
C PRO A 5 -7.02 -14.78 -0.12
N THR A 6 -5.81 -14.80 -0.70
CA THR A 6 -4.75 -15.70 -0.23
C THR A 6 -4.33 -15.25 1.16
N LEU A 7 -4.83 -15.95 2.19
CA LEU A 7 -4.67 -15.60 3.60
C LEU A 7 -3.25 -15.83 4.10
N SER A 8 -2.64 -16.94 3.71
CA SER A 8 -1.25 -17.26 3.97
C SER A 8 -0.58 -17.77 2.69
N TRP A 9 0.74 -17.59 2.64
CA TRP A 9 1.59 -18.24 1.66
C TRP A 9 2.75 -18.86 2.41
N THR A 10 2.95 -20.15 2.21
CA THR A 10 4.11 -20.88 2.70
C THR A 10 4.99 -21.19 1.50
N PRO A 11 6.31 -20.96 1.58
CA PRO A 11 7.22 -21.40 0.53
C PRO A 11 7.05 -22.90 0.25
N THR A 12 6.95 -23.27 -1.01
CA THR A 12 6.84 -24.67 -1.45
C THR A 12 8.21 -25.29 -1.76
N GLU A 13 9.28 -24.50 -1.65
CA GLU A 13 10.65 -24.83 -2.03
C GLU A 13 11.61 -24.19 -1.00
N ASP A 14 12.83 -24.74 -0.91
CA ASP A 14 13.92 -24.15 -0.11
C ASP A 14 14.35 -22.82 -0.74
N LEU A 15 13.90 -21.72 -0.15
CA LEU A 15 14.32 -20.38 -0.56
C LEU A 15 15.73 -20.09 -0.05
N PRO A 16 16.51 -19.28 -0.79
CA PRO A 16 17.75 -18.73 -0.26
C PRO A 16 17.51 -18.06 1.09
N PRO A 17 18.40 -18.26 2.09
CA PRO A 17 18.27 -17.58 3.36
C PRO A 17 18.35 -16.07 3.15
N GLY A 18 17.63 -15.32 4.00
CA GLY A 18 17.78 -13.87 4.04
C GLY A 18 19.20 -13.51 4.52
N THR A 19 19.75 -12.44 3.97
CA THR A 19 21.02 -11.85 4.42
C THR A 19 20.76 -10.63 5.29
N THR A 20 21.73 -10.25 6.12
CA THR A 20 21.78 -8.94 6.77
C THR A 20 22.72 -7.96 6.05
N ASP A 21 23.39 -8.42 4.99
CA ASP A 21 24.26 -7.59 4.18
C ASP A 21 23.46 -6.61 3.33
N LEU A 22 23.75 -5.33 3.52
CA LEU A 22 23.15 -4.21 2.79
C LEU A 22 23.92 -3.85 1.51
N ALA A 23 25.09 -4.44 1.27
CA ALA A 23 25.93 -4.10 0.11
C ALA A 23 25.18 -4.22 -1.23
N PRO A 24 24.42 -5.30 -1.52
CA PRO A 24 23.70 -5.39 -2.80
C PRO A 24 22.73 -4.22 -3.03
N VAL A 25 22.05 -3.77 -1.96
CA VAL A 25 21.11 -2.63 -2.03
C VAL A 25 21.85 -1.31 -2.20
N ALA A 26 22.95 -1.10 -1.48
CA ALA A 26 23.78 0.08 -1.62
C ALA A 26 24.40 0.18 -3.02
N ASP A 27 24.90 -0.92 -3.56
CA ASP A 27 25.52 -0.98 -4.89
C ASP A 27 24.52 -0.67 -6.01
N ALA A 28 23.31 -1.23 -5.92
CA ALA A 28 22.24 -0.92 -6.87
C ALA A 28 21.83 0.56 -6.82
N LEU A 29 21.69 1.14 -5.63
CA LEU A 29 21.37 2.55 -5.46
C LEU A 29 22.51 3.47 -5.93
N SER A 30 23.77 3.10 -5.67
CA SER A 30 24.95 3.82 -6.15
C SER A 30 25.03 3.83 -7.68
N THR A 31 24.62 2.74 -8.33
CA THR A 31 24.50 2.66 -9.80
C THR A 31 23.40 3.57 -10.35
N GLY A 32 22.36 3.84 -9.55
CA GLY A 32 21.23 4.69 -9.91
C GLY A 32 20.18 4.00 -10.79
N GLY A 33 19.12 4.73 -11.11
CA GLY A 33 18.02 4.22 -11.94
C GLY A 33 17.17 3.12 -11.28
N VAL A 34 17.19 3.04 -9.94
CA VAL A 34 16.46 2.02 -9.17
C VAL A 34 14.96 2.32 -9.15
N LEU A 35 14.13 1.34 -9.53
CA LEU A 35 12.69 1.44 -9.34
C LEU A 35 12.29 0.81 -8.01
N VAL A 36 11.57 1.54 -7.18
CA VAL A 36 11.01 1.01 -5.93
C VAL A 36 9.66 0.35 -6.19
N LEU A 37 9.43 -0.83 -5.62
CA LEU A 37 8.12 -1.45 -5.45
C LEU A 37 7.84 -1.66 -3.96
N SER A 38 6.95 -0.87 -3.35
CA SER A 38 6.64 -1.01 -1.93
C SER A 38 5.31 -1.71 -1.66
N GLY A 39 5.18 -2.27 -0.45
CA GLY A 39 3.93 -2.80 0.09
C GLY A 39 3.75 -2.41 1.56
N ALA A 40 2.69 -2.95 2.20
CA ALA A 40 2.24 -2.48 3.51
C ALA A 40 3.29 -2.57 4.62
N GLY A 41 4.29 -3.45 4.47
CA GLY A 41 5.39 -3.60 5.42
C GLY A 41 6.18 -2.31 5.64
N ILE A 42 6.31 -1.44 4.62
CA ILE A 42 7.00 -0.15 4.77
C ILE A 42 6.25 0.82 5.69
N SER A 43 4.95 0.62 5.90
CA SER A 43 4.09 1.50 6.72
C SER A 43 3.86 0.97 8.14
N THR A 44 4.39 -0.20 8.48
CA THR A 44 4.26 -0.79 9.83
C THR A 44 4.88 0.08 10.92
N GLU A 45 6.06 0.65 10.66
CA GLU A 45 6.73 1.61 11.56
C GLU A 45 6.00 2.97 11.65
N SER A 46 4.98 3.21 10.80
CA SER A 46 4.08 4.36 10.87
C SER A 46 2.80 4.07 11.66
N GLY A 47 2.68 2.88 12.27
CA GLY A 47 1.49 2.46 13.02
C GLY A 47 0.35 1.92 12.16
N ILE A 48 0.55 1.79 10.84
CA ILE A 48 -0.41 1.15 9.94
C ILE A 48 -0.09 -0.34 9.91
N PRO A 49 -0.99 -1.24 10.33
CA PRO A 49 -0.71 -2.68 10.29
C PRO A 49 -0.51 -3.14 8.85
N ASP A 50 0.14 -4.29 8.68
CA ASP A 50 0.16 -4.98 7.38
C ASP A 50 -0.96 -6.03 7.28
N TYR A 51 -0.99 -6.75 6.16
CA TYR A 51 -1.96 -7.82 5.94
C TYR A 51 -1.51 -9.19 6.48
N ARG A 52 -0.22 -9.52 6.43
CA ARG A 52 0.28 -10.92 6.48
C ARG A 52 1.49 -11.15 7.39
N GLY A 53 2.12 -10.10 7.91
CA GLY A 53 3.22 -10.24 8.85
C GLY A 53 2.74 -10.72 10.22
N GLU A 54 3.66 -10.79 11.18
CA GLU A 54 3.33 -11.08 12.57
C GLU A 54 2.28 -10.09 13.09
N GLY A 55 1.11 -10.62 13.49
CA GLY A 55 -0.02 -9.79 13.90
C GLY A 55 -0.76 -9.07 12.77
N GLY A 56 -0.56 -9.45 11.50
CA GLY A 56 -1.20 -8.85 10.32
C GLY A 56 -2.73 -9.03 10.29
N SER A 57 -3.42 -8.11 9.62
CA SER A 57 -4.89 -7.99 9.64
C SER A 57 -5.65 -9.21 9.10
N LEU A 58 -5.09 -10.00 8.17
CA LEU A 58 -5.78 -11.19 7.62
C LEU A 58 -5.97 -12.32 8.64
N SER A 59 -5.25 -12.29 9.77
CA SER A 59 -5.49 -13.21 10.89
C SER A 59 -6.76 -12.88 11.67
N ARG A 60 -7.29 -11.65 11.52
CA ARG A 60 -8.42 -11.11 12.29
C ARG A 60 -9.63 -10.72 11.43
N HIS A 61 -9.43 -10.39 10.16
CA HIS A 61 -10.48 -9.84 9.28
C HIS A 61 -10.33 -10.29 7.82
N THR A 62 -11.47 -10.48 7.13
CA THR A 62 -11.49 -10.72 5.68
C THR A 62 -11.78 -9.40 4.95
N PRO A 63 -10.85 -8.91 4.10
CA PRO A 63 -11.02 -7.66 3.38
C PRO A 63 -12.29 -7.63 2.52
N MET A 64 -12.87 -6.43 2.39
CA MET A 64 -14.01 -6.19 1.50
C MET A 64 -13.64 -6.55 0.05
N THR A 65 -14.51 -7.31 -0.62
CA THR A 65 -14.37 -7.57 -2.07
C THR A 65 -15.17 -6.56 -2.88
N TYR A 66 -14.76 -6.35 -4.13
CA TYR A 66 -15.50 -5.51 -5.07
C TYR A 66 -16.94 -6.00 -5.28
N GLN A 67 -17.10 -7.33 -5.37
CA GLN A 67 -18.40 -7.96 -5.57
C GLN A 67 -19.31 -7.78 -4.34
N ASP A 68 -18.76 -7.87 -3.13
CA ASP A 68 -19.54 -7.63 -1.90
C ASP A 68 -19.97 -6.15 -1.81
N PHE A 69 -19.06 -5.22 -2.09
CA PHE A 69 -19.35 -3.78 -2.06
C PHE A 69 -20.42 -3.39 -3.11
N THR A 70 -20.29 -3.88 -4.33
CA THR A 70 -21.25 -3.56 -5.40
C THR A 70 -22.56 -4.33 -5.25
N GLY A 71 -22.52 -5.53 -4.65
CA GLY A 71 -23.65 -6.45 -4.53
C GLY A 71 -24.76 -6.04 -3.57
N GLY A 72 -24.54 -5.13 -2.61
CA GLY A 72 -25.60 -4.77 -1.66
C GLY A 72 -25.40 -3.46 -0.89
N ALA A 73 -26.50 -2.76 -0.60
CA ALA A 73 -26.49 -1.51 0.15
C ALA A 73 -25.97 -1.70 1.60
N GLN A 74 -26.26 -2.83 2.23
CA GLN A 74 -25.77 -3.15 3.57
C GLN A 74 -24.24 -3.28 3.61
N ALA A 75 -23.63 -3.93 2.62
CA ALA A 75 -22.17 -4.05 2.53
C ALA A 75 -21.49 -2.68 2.35
N ARG A 76 -22.10 -1.79 1.54
CA ARG A 76 -21.62 -0.41 1.40
C ARG A 76 -21.76 0.40 2.68
N ARG A 77 -22.88 0.22 3.40
CA ARG A 77 -23.10 0.84 4.72
C ARG A 77 -22.01 0.40 5.68
N ARG A 78 -21.76 -0.90 5.79
CA ARG A 78 -20.70 -1.48 6.61
C ARG A 78 -19.34 -0.90 6.26
N TYR A 79 -18.99 -0.89 4.98
CA TYR A 79 -17.71 -0.31 4.52
C TYR A 79 -17.58 1.16 4.91
N TRP A 80 -18.57 2.00 4.58
CA TRP A 80 -18.46 3.44 4.80
C TRP A 80 -18.52 3.83 6.27
N ALA A 81 -19.28 3.11 7.11
CA ALA A 81 -19.29 3.30 8.55
C ALA A 81 -17.91 3.03 9.17
N ARG A 82 -17.32 1.88 8.82
CA ARG A 82 -15.99 1.46 9.29
C ARG A 82 -14.88 2.38 8.78
N SER A 83 -14.91 2.73 7.49
CA SER A 83 -13.98 3.68 6.87
C SER A 83 -14.11 5.09 7.43
N HIS A 84 -15.31 5.55 7.79
CA HIS A 84 -15.51 6.88 8.38
C HIS A 84 -14.80 6.99 9.74
N LEU A 85 -14.90 5.95 10.57
CA LEU A 85 -14.17 5.87 11.83
C LEU A 85 -12.65 5.73 11.62
N GLY A 86 -12.25 4.79 10.78
CA GLY A 86 -10.83 4.52 10.53
C GLY A 86 -10.11 5.69 9.88
N TRP A 87 -10.77 6.50 9.04
CA TRP A 87 -10.22 7.72 8.45
C TRP A 87 -9.73 8.73 9.50
N ARG A 88 -10.44 8.88 10.64
CA ARG A 88 -10.05 9.82 11.72
C ARG A 88 -8.71 9.44 12.37
N THR A 89 -8.36 8.16 12.35
CA THR A 89 -7.15 7.62 12.99
C THR A 89 -6.05 7.35 11.96
N PHE A 90 -6.40 6.78 10.81
CA PHE A 90 -5.49 6.50 9.69
C PHE A 90 -4.91 7.78 9.09
N GLY A 91 -5.69 8.86 9.00
CA GLY A 91 -5.23 10.17 8.54
C GLY A 91 -4.20 10.85 9.47
N ARG A 92 -3.86 10.25 10.62
CA ARG A 92 -2.80 10.73 11.53
C ARG A 92 -1.46 10.03 11.32
N ALA A 93 -1.41 8.97 10.52
CA ALA A 93 -0.16 8.27 10.24
C ALA A 93 0.81 9.24 9.54
N LEU A 94 2.05 9.29 10.04
CA LEU A 94 3.11 10.09 9.46
C LEU A 94 4.14 9.17 8.77
N PRO A 95 4.83 9.65 7.72
CA PRO A 95 5.90 8.88 7.13
C PRO A 95 6.95 8.49 8.17
N ASN A 96 7.44 7.26 8.12
CA ASN A 96 8.53 6.78 8.97
C ASN A 96 9.90 6.97 8.30
N ALA A 97 10.96 6.45 8.93
CA ALA A 97 12.33 6.55 8.42
C ALA A 97 12.51 5.89 7.04
N GLY A 98 11.81 4.78 6.76
CA GLY A 98 11.86 4.11 5.47
C GLY A 98 11.32 4.96 4.33
N HIS A 99 10.16 5.60 4.53
CA HIS A 99 9.59 6.53 3.55
C HIS A 99 10.50 7.73 3.29
N ARG A 100 11.06 8.32 4.36
CA ARG A 100 11.98 9.45 4.23
C ARG A 100 13.27 9.07 3.51
N ALA A 101 13.78 7.86 3.74
CA ALA A 101 14.94 7.35 3.02
C ALA A 101 14.64 7.18 1.52
N VAL A 102 13.48 6.62 1.15
CA VAL A 102 13.04 6.51 -0.25
C VAL A 102 12.95 7.91 -0.90
N ALA A 103 12.32 8.87 -0.22
CA ALA A 103 12.25 10.25 -0.72
C ALA A 103 13.64 10.88 -0.89
N ALA A 104 14.56 10.65 0.05
CA ALA A 104 15.93 11.13 -0.05
C ALA A 104 16.68 10.49 -1.23
N PHE A 105 16.56 9.19 -1.46
CA PHE A 105 17.14 8.53 -2.64
C PHE A 105 16.62 9.12 -3.94
N GLY A 106 15.33 9.44 -4.02
CA GLY A 106 14.71 10.11 -5.16
C GLY A 106 15.31 11.50 -5.41
N ARG A 107 15.40 12.35 -4.36
CA ARG A 107 16.00 13.70 -4.47
C ARG A 107 17.47 13.69 -4.89
N HIS A 108 18.19 12.62 -4.58
CA HIS A 108 19.58 12.43 -4.98
C HIS A 108 19.75 11.71 -6.33
N GLY A 109 18.67 11.53 -7.10
CA GLY A 109 18.72 10.97 -8.46
C GLY A 109 19.00 9.46 -8.51
N LEU A 110 18.91 8.76 -7.38
CA LEU A 110 19.21 7.31 -7.30
C LEU A 110 18.02 6.46 -7.75
N LEU A 111 16.81 7.02 -7.71
CA LEU A 111 15.58 6.33 -8.10
C LEU A 111 15.09 6.78 -9.48
N SER A 112 14.56 5.83 -10.26
CA SER A 112 13.80 6.10 -11.50
C SER A 112 12.30 6.27 -11.25
N GLY A 113 11.79 5.87 -10.09
CA GLY A 113 10.40 6.06 -9.69
C GLY A 113 10.01 5.20 -8.48
N VAL A 114 8.75 5.34 -8.06
CA VAL A 114 8.16 4.56 -6.96
C VAL A 114 6.83 3.98 -7.41
N ILE A 115 6.68 2.67 -7.35
CA ILE A 115 5.39 1.98 -7.43
C ILE A 115 5.03 1.54 -6.00
N THR A 116 3.86 1.95 -5.51
CA THR A 116 3.38 1.50 -4.20
C THR A 116 2.09 0.70 -4.33
N GLN A 117 2.02 -0.42 -3.61
CA GLN A 117 0.77 -1.16 -3.39
C GLN A 117 -0.08 -0.53 -2.28
N ASN A 118 0.49 0.40 -1.53
CA ASN A 118 -0.21 1.06 -0.43
C ASN A 118 -1.15 2.13 -0.97
N VAL A 119 -2.17 2.43 -0.17
CA VAL A 119 -3.20 3.42 -0.47
C VAL A 119 -3.17 4.58 0.54
N ASP A 120 -2.05 4.69 1.27
CA ASP A 120 -1.90 5.49 2.49
C ASP A 120 -1.37 6.92 2.28
N GLY A 121 -0.85 7.23 1.10
CA GLY A 121 -0.28 8.53 0.77
C GLY A 121 1.07 8.85 1.45
N LEU A 122 1.67 7.92 2.20
CA LEU A 122 2.85 8.21 3.02
C LEU A 122 4.12 8.47 2.21
N HIS A 123 4.23 7.93 0.99
CA HIS A 123 5.35 8.26 0.08
C HIS A 123 5.29 9.71 -0.36
N GLN A 124 4.12 10.19 -0.75
CA GLN A 124 3.91 11.58 -1.16
C GLN A 124 4.11 12.51 0.04
N ALA A 125 3.59 12.15 1.21
CA ALA A 125 3.80 12.91 2.45
C ALA A 125 5.28 12.96 2.88
N ALA A 126 6.10 11.97 2.50
CA ALA A 126 7.55 11.99 2.71
C ALA A 126 8.32 12.85 1.70
N GLY A 127 7.65 13.33 0.64
CA GLY A 127 8.26 14.09 -0.46
C GLY A 127 8.79 13.22 -1.60
N SER A 128 8.30 11.98 -1.76
CA SER A 128 8.60 11.19 -2.95
C SER A 128 7.84 11.74 -4.16
N GLU A 129 8.53 11.93 -5.27
CA GLU A 129 7.95 12.35 -6.54
C GLU A 129 7.78 11.15 -7.49
N GLY A 130 6.92 11.27 -8.51
CA GLY A 130 6.71 10.21 -9.49
C GLY A 130 6.12 8.91 -8.91
N VAL A 131 5.32 9.01 -7.84
CA VAL A 131 4.71 7.85 -7.17
C VAL A 131 3.51 7.33 -7.97
N VAL A 132 3.56 6.06 -8.37
CA VAL A 132 2.42 5.35 -8.95
C VAL A 132 1.72 4.52 -7.88
N GLU A 133 0.52 4.96 -7.51
CA GLU A 133 -0.38 4.27 -6.58
C GLU A 133 -1.07 3.09 -7.27
N LEU A 134 -0.43 1.91 -7.29
CA LEU A 134 -0.90 0.73 -8.04
C LEU A 134 -2.33 0.37 -7.65
N HIS A 135 -2.65 0.39 -6.35
CA HIS A 135 -3.97 0.06 -5.83
C HIS A 135 -4.83 1.29 -5.57
N GLY A 136 -4.43 2.47 -6.06
CA GLY A 136 -5.15 3.72 -5.88
C GLY A 136 -4.89 4.38 -4.52
N SER A 137 -5.80 5.24 -4.06
CA SER A 137 -5.59 6.13 -2.92
C SER A 137 -6.83 6.25 -2.05
N LEU A 138 -6.65 6.26 -0.72
CA LEU A 138 -7.72 6.57 0.22
C LEU A 138 -8.10 8.06 0.23
N ASP A 139 -7.26 8.94 -0.32
CA ASP A 139 -7.52 10.38 -0.38
C ASP A 139 -8.58 10.77 -1.43
N ARG A 140 -8.99 9.83 -2.28
CA ARG A 140 -9.92 10.04 -3.38
C ARG A 140 -11.12 9.09 -3.31
N VAL A 141 -12.24 9.58 -3.82
CA VAL A 141 -13.49 8.83 -3.96
C VAL A 141 -13.91 8.92 -5.42
N VAL A 142 -14.38 7.81 -5.98
CA VAL A 142 -14.88 7.70 -7.35
C VAL A 142 -16.36 7.35 -7.36
N CYS A 143 -17.13 7.98 -8.23
CA CYS A 143 -18.49 7.54 -8.53
C CYS A 143 -18.47 6.38 -9.53
N LEU A 144 -19.08 5.25 -9.19
CA LEU A 144 -19.16 4.08 -10.05
C LEU A 144 -20.11 4.26 -11.25
N SER A 145 -20.92 5.32 -11.26
CA SER A 145 -21.87 5.60 -12.34
C SER A 145 -21.33 6.60 -13.36
N CYS A 146 -20.79 7.74 -12.91
CA CYS A 146 -20.30 8.80 -13.80
C CYS A 146 -18.78 8.94 -13.85
N GLY A 147 -18.02 8.16 -13.08
CA GLY A 147 -16.55 8.20 -13.04
C GLY A 147 -15.96 9.46 -12.40
N THR A 148 -16.78 10.39 -11.91
CA THR A 148 -16.29 11.62 -11.28
C THR A 148 -15.51 11.30 -10.00
N PHE A 149 -14.34 11.91 -9.87
CA PHE A 149 -13.53 11.88 -8.66
C PHE A 149 -13.84 13.07 -7.74
N SER A 150 -13.79 12.84 -6.44
CA SER A 150 -13.87 13.88 -5.41
C SER A 150 -12.89 13.58 -4.26
N PRO A 151 -12.40 14.60 -3.53
CA PRO A 151 -11.56 14.39 -2.36
C PRO A 151 -12.28 13.61 -1.25
N ARG A 152 -11.59 12.66 -0.59
CA ARG A 152 -12.13 11.89 0.53
C ARG A 152 -12.62 12.76 1.69
N ARG A 153 -11.94 13.89 1.93
CA ARG A 153 -12.32 14.91 2.93
C ARG A 153 -13.72 15.48 2.70
N GLU A 154 -14.14 15.64 1.44
CA GLU A 154 -15.47 16.15 1.12
C GLU A 154 -16.54 15.11 1.48
N LEU A 155 -16.31 13.85 1.12
CA LEU A 155 -17.19 12.76 1.54
C LEU A 155 -17.22 12.61 3.07
N ALA A 156 -16.09 12.79 3.76
CA ALA A 156 -16.02 12.71 5.22
C ALA A 156 -16.96 13.71 5.88
N ARG A 157 -16.89 15.00 5.50
CA ARG A 157 -17.79 16.05 5.99
C ARG A 157 -19.26 15.70 5.75
N ARG A 158 -19.59 15.23 4.55
CA ARG A 158 -20.97 14.87 4.18
C ARG A 158 -21.50 13.65 4.96
N LEU A 159 -20.63 12.67 5.24
CA LEU A 159 -20.99 11.54 6.09
C LEU A 159 -21.17 11.98 7.54
N GLU A 160 -20.33 12.87 8.06
CA GLU A 160 -20.46 13.43 9.42
C GLU A 160 -21.79 14.18 9.59
N GLU A 161 -22.14 15.04 8.63
CA GLU A 161 -23.44 15.75 8.61
C GLU A 161 -24.64 14.80 8.54
N ALA A 162 -24.55 13.74 7.73
CA ALA A 162 -25.62 12.76 7.58
C ALA A 162 -25.77 11.82 8.79
N ASN A 163 -24.73 11.73 9.64
CA ASN A 163 -24.62 10.77 10.74
C ASN A 163 -24.23 11.47 12.05
N ALA A 164 -24.81 12.64 12.33
CA ALA A 164 -24.55 13.36 13.57
C ALA A 164 -24.79 12.47 14.80
N GLY A 165 -23.79 12.39 15.68
CA GLY A 165 -23.82 11.54 16.88
C GLY A 165 -23.36 10.09 16.67
N PHE A 166 -22.89 9.73 15.46
CA PHE A 166 -22.30 8.41 15.20
C PHE A 166 -20.86 8.32 15.73
N GLU A 167 -20.72 7.87 16.98
CA GLU A 167 -19.44 7.71 17.69
C GLU A 167 -19.26 6.25 18.18
N PRO A 168 -19.15 5.25 17.28
CA PRO A 168 -18.93 3.87 17.69
C PRO A 168 -17.47 3.65 18.14
N VAL A 169 -17.27 2.73 19.09
CA VAL A 169 -15.93 2.28 19.52
C VAL A 169 -15.50 1.11 18.64
N ALA A 170 -14.40 1.26 17.90
CA ALA A 170 -13.79 0.16 17.13
C ALA A 170 -12.78 -0.62 17.95
N ALA A 171 -12.73 -1.93 17.69
CA ALA A 171 -11.74 -2.83 18.28
C ALA A 171 -10.34 -2.73 17.63
N GLY A 172 -10.23 -2.18 16.41
CA GLY A 172 -8.98 -2.02 15.67
C GLY A 172 -9.18 -1.41 14.28
N ILE A 173 -8.07 -1.12 13.57
CA ILE A 173 -8.06 -0.52 12.22
C ILE A 173 -7.17 -1.35 11.29
N ASN A 174 -7.62 -1.57 10.07
CA ASN A 174 -6.95 -2.34 9.02
C ASN A 174 -6.02 -1.48 8.15
N PRO A 175 -5.17 -2.10 7.30
CA PRO A 175 -4.19 -1.39 6.45
C PRO A 175 -4.82 -0.46 5.39
N ASP A 176 -6.10 -0.67 5.07
CA ASP A 176 -6.91 0.16 4.15
C ASP A 176 -7.79 1.18 4.91
N GLY A 177 -7.54 1.39 6.20
CA GLY A 177 -8.29 2.31 7.04
C GLY A 177 -9.70 1.82 7.41
N ASP A 178 -10.00 0.55 7.22
CA ASP A 178 -11.25 -0.08 7.62
C ASP A 178 -11.23 -0.44 9.13
N ALA A 179 -12.15 0.11 9.93
CA ALA A 179 -12.25 -0.16 11.37
C ALA A 179 -13.13 -1.39 11.69
N ASP A 180 -12.88 -2.12 12.76
CA ASP A 180 -13.70 -3.30 13.09
C ASP A 180 -14.97 -2.94 13.91
N LEU A 181 -16.14 -3.05 13.27
CA LEU A 181 -17.48 -2.77 13.82
C LEU A 181 -18.48 -3.90 13.51
N THR A 182 -19.40 -4.19 14.44
CA THR A 182 -20.49 -5.17 14.26
C THR A 182 -21.60 -4.64 13.36
N ASP A 183 -22.44 -5.53 12.83
CA ASP A 183 -23.60 -5.14 12.02
C ASP A 183 -24.63 -4.31 12.82
N GLU A 184 -24.77 -4.53 14.14
CA GLU A 184 -25.63 -3.69 14.98
C GLU A 184 -25.08 -2.26 15.10
N GLN A 185 -23.77 -2.11 15.32
CA GLN A 185 -23.11 -0.80 15.43
C GLN A 185 -23.22 0.01 14.13
N VAL A 186 -23.34 -0.66 12.99
CA VAL A 186 -23.46 -0.05 11.66
C VAL A 186 -24.91 0.30 11.30
N GLY A 187 -25.90 -0.26 12.00
CA GLY A 187 -27.30 -0.37 11.57
C GLY A 187 -27.89 0.91 10.99
N ASP A 188 -27.77 2.02 11.72
CA ASP A 188 -28.38 3.31 11.39
C ASP A 188 -27.50 4.23 10.53
N PHE A 189 -26.31 3.77 10.14
CA PHE A 189 -25.39 4.58 9.33
C PHE A 189 -25.98 4.88 7.95
N ARG A 190 -25.99 6.16 7.58
CA ARG A 190 -26.48 6.71 6.32
C ARG A 190 -25.32 6.94 5.37
N VAL A 191 -25.33 6.21 4.26
CA VAL A 191 -24.41 6.45 3.13
C VAL A 191 -24.96 7.58 2.27
N VAL A 192 -24.08 8.45 1.77
CA VAL A 192 -24.44 9.54 0.85
C VAL A 192 -24.09 9.20 -0.60
N SER A 193 -24.86 9.72 -1.54
CA SER A 193 -24.70 9.48 -2.98
C SER A 193 -23.76 10.47 -3.66
N CYS A 194 -23.40 10.22 -4.92
CA CYS A 194 -22.69 11.20 -5.75
C CYS A 194 -23.49 12.50 -5.89
N THR A 195 -22.83 13.65 -5.73
CA THR A 195 -23.43 14.99 -5.89
C THR A 195 -23.74 15.35 -7.34
N VAL A 196 -23.11 14.66 -8.30
CA VAL A 196 -23.30 14.92 -9.74
C VAL A 196 -24.46 14.12 -10.32
N CYS A 197 -24.53 12.82 -10.02
CA CYS A 197 -25.48 11.92 -10.68
C CYS A 197 -26.32 11.05 -9.72
N GLY A 198 -26.18 11.21 -8.41
CA GLY A 198 -26.86 10.37 -7.41
C GLY A 198 -26.35 8.92 -7.32
N GLY A 199 -25.30 8.57 -8.07
CA GLY A 199 -24.73 7.23 -8.15
C GLY A 199 -23.94 6.79 -6.91
N ILE A 200 -23.49 5.54 -6.93
CA ILE A 200 -22.75 4.91 -5.83
C ILE A 200 -21.33 5.48 -5.77
N LEU A 201 -20.89 5.88 -4.57
CA LEU A 201 -19.52 6.28 -4.28
C LEU A 201 -18.71 5.10 -3.75
N LYS A 202 -17.49 4.92 -4.26
CA LYS A 202 -16.47 3.96 -3.80
C LYS A 202 -15.18 4.74 -3.48
N PRO A 203 -14.37 4.36 -2.48
CA PRO A 203 -12.98 4.83 -2.43
C PRO A 203 -12.27 4.55 -3.76
N ASP A 204 -11.32 5.39 -4.15
CA ASP A 204 -10.43 5.12 -5.30
C ASP A 204 -9.36 4.09 -4.93
N VAL A 205 -9.77 2.97 -4.34
CA VAL A 205 -8.92 1.84 -3.98
C VAL A 205 -9.36 0.61 -4.75
N VAL A 206 -8.39 -0.13 -5.31
CA VAL A 206 -8.64 -1.41 -5.97
C VAL A 206 -8.95 -2.46 -4.91
N PHE A 207 -10.20 -2.88 -4.80
CA PHE A 207 -10.61 -3.92 -3.85
C PHE A 207 -10.14 -5.31 -4.27
N PHE A 208 -10.18 -6.25 -3.33
CA PHE A 208 -10.00 -7.67 -3.68
C PHE A 208 -11.08 -8.09 -4.68
N GLY A 209 -10.65 -8.77 -5.75
CA GLY A 209 -11.53 -9.14 -6.85
C GLY A 209 -11.83 -8.02 -7.86
N GLU A 210 -11.28 -6.82 -7.66
CA GLU A 210 -11.26 -5.74 -8.65
C GLU A 210 -9.99 -5.84 -9.52
N THR A 211 -10.08 -5.39 -10.76
CA THR A 211 -8.92 -5.34 -11.66
C THR A 211 -8.26 -3.97 -11.56
N VAL A 212 -6.94 -3.94 -11.36
CA VAL A 212 -6.16 -2.69 -11.46
C VAL A 212 -6.35 -2.10 -12.86
N PRO A 213 -6.63 -0.78 -13.00
CA PRO A 213 -6.82 -0.16 -14.30
C PRO A 213 -5.70 -0.51 -15.31
N PRO A 214 -6.02 -0.97 -16.54
CA PRO A 214 -5.02 -1.44 -17.48
C PRO A 214 -3.93 -0.43 -17.81
N GLN A 215 -4.30 0.85 -17.98
CA GLN A 215 -3.37 1.94 -18.25
C GLN A 215 -2.36 2.12 -17.10
N ARG A 216 -2.81 1.98 -15.85
CA ARG A 216 -1.94 2.05 -14.67
C ARG A 216 -0.96 0.88 -14.64
N VAL A 217 -1.43 -0.34 -14.96
CA VAL A 217 -0.57 -1.51 -15.06
C VAL A 217 0.47 -1.33 -16.16
N GLU A 218 0.08 -0.81 -17.32
CA GLU A 218 1.01 -0.60 -18.43
C GLU A 218 2.07 0.45 -18.09
N HIS A 219 1.66 1.56 -17.46
CA HIS A 219 2.61 2.55 -16.97
C HIS A 219 3.63 1.95 -15.98
N CYS A 220 3.19 1.11 -15.04
CA CYS A 220 4.12 0.39 -14.16
C CYS A 220 5.07 -0.55 -14.94
N ARG A 221 4.60 -1.19 -16.02
CA ARG A 221 5.46 -2.05 -16.86
C ARG A 221 6.51 -1.24 -17.61
N GLU A 222 6.17 -0.04 -18.08
CA GLU A 222 7.10 0.89 -18.71
C GLU A 222 8.21 1.29 -17.73
N LEU A 223 7.85 1.70 -16.51
CA LEU A 223 8.83 1.99 -15.46
C LEU A 223 9.78 0.82 -15.20
N VAL A 224 9.26 -0.41 -15.11
CA VAL A 224 10.10 -1.62 -14.96
C VAL A 224 11.02 -1.83 -16.16
N ARG A 225 10.55 -1.52 -17.37
CA ARG A 225 11.34 -1.63 -18.62
C ARG A 225 12.47 -0.60 -18.67
N GLU A 226 12.30 0.55 -18.07
CA GLU A 226 13.30 1.65 -18.06
C GLU A 226 14.30 1.54 -16.90
N ALA A 227 13.88 0.99 -15.76
CA ALA A 227 14.72 0.92 -14.55
C ALA A 227 15.99 0.08 -14.71
N ALA A 228 17.08 0.44 -14.05
CA ALA A 228 18.31 -0.38 -14.03
C ALA A 228 18.15 -1.63 -13.15
N SER A 229 17.41 -1.49 -12.04
CA SER A 229 17.11 -2.57 -11.09
C SER A 229 15.78 -2.34 -10.40
N LEU A 230 15.22 -3.37 -9.77
CA LEU A 230 13.99 -3.31 -8.99
C LEU A 230 14.29 -3.56 -7.51
N LEU A 231 13.89 -2.63 -6.64
CA LEU A 231 14.00 -2.73 -5.19
C LEU A 231 12.62 -2.89 -4.55
N VAL A 232 12.33 -4.08 -4.01
CA VAL A 232 11.08 -4.38 -3.32
C VAL A 232 11.19 -4.06 -1.83
N LEU A 233 10.25 -3.29 -1.30
CA LEU A 233 10.25 -2.84 0.10
C LEU A 233 8.97 -3.28 0.81
N GLY A 234 9.08 -4.16 1.81
CA GLY A 234 7.95 -4.46 2.71
C GLY A 234 6.75 -5.11 2.03
N SER A 235 6.97 -6.01 1.08
CA SER A 235 5.89 -6.74 0.42
C SER A 235 6.13 -8.24 0.44
N SER A 236 5.12 -8.99 0.88
CA SER A 236 5.13 -10.47 0.77
C SER A 236 5.04 -10.96 -0.68
N LEU A 237 4.62 -10.09 -1.61
CA LEU A 237 4.41 -10.41 -3.03
C LEU A 237 3.48 -11.60 -3.28
N THR A 238 2.61 -11.92 -2.32
CA THR A 238 1.65 -13.03 -2.43
C THR A 238 0.60 -12.76 -3.50
N VAL A 239 0.22 -11.49 -3.67
CA VAL A 239 -0.73 -11.04 -4.69
C VAL A 239 -0.02 -10.75 -6.02
N MET A 240 -0.59 -11.27 -7.11
CA MET A 240 -0.02 -11.13 -8.46
C MET A 240 0.07 -9.69 -8.98
N SER A 241 -0.61 -8.73 -8.35
CA SER A 241 -0.57 -7.31 -8.75
C SER A 241 0.83 -6.72 -8.59
N GLY A 242 1.54 -7.00 -7.49
CA GLY A 242 2.94 -6.62 -7.30
C GLY A 242 3.93 -7.62 -7.92
N LEU A 243 3.73 -8.93 -7.70
CA LEU A 243 4.67 -9.97 -8.13
C LEU A 243 4.92 -9.99 -9.65
N ARG A 244 3.96 -9.54 -10.47
CA ARG A 244 4.15 -9.45 -11.93
C ARG A 244 5.34 -8.58 -12.33
N PHE A 245 5.60 -7.50 -11.60
CA PHE A 245 6.70 -6.57 -11.90
C PHE A 245 8.05 -7.17 -11.53
N VAL A 246 8.10 -7.92 -10.43
CA VAL A 246 9.28 -8.72 -10.04
C VAL A 246 9.60 -9.77 -11.10
N ARG A 247 8.59 -10.52 -11.58
CA ARG A 247 8.78 -11.51 -12.64
C ARG A 247 9.25 -10.87 -13.95
N GLN A 248 8.69 -9.71 -14.31
CA GLN A 248 9.10 -8.95 -15.49
C GLN A 248 10.56 -8.51 -15.40
N ALA A 249 10.98 -7.91 -14.27
CA ALA A 249 12.35 -7.48 -14.06
C ALA A 249 13.34 -8.66 -14.18
N ALA A 250 13.05 -9.78 -13.50
CA ALA A 250 13.88 -10.98 -13.54
C ALA A 250 13.94 -11.61 -14.95
N GLN A 251 12.82 -11.67 -15.68
CA GLN A 251 12.79 -12.15 -17.06
C GLN A 251 13.62 -11.28 -18.02
N ALA A 252 13.74 -9.99 -17.73
CA ALA A 252 14.58 -9.06 -18.47
C ALA A 252 16.05 -9.05 -18.01
N GLY A 253 16.44 -9.95 -17.08
CA GLY A 253 17.81 -10.02 -16.55
C GLY A 253 18.19 -8.86 -15.62
N LYS A 254 17.20 -8.08 -15.15
CA LYS A 254 17.46 -6.94 -14.25
C LYS A 254 17.61 -7.43 -12.81
N PRO A 255 18.57 -6.89 -12.04
CA PRO A 255 18.70 -7.22 -10.63
C PRO A 255 17.41 -6.90 -9.87
N VAL A 256 16.93 -7.88 -9.10
CA VAL A 256 15.83 -7.70 -8.15
C VAL A 256 16.39 -7.81 -6.74
N LEU A 257 16.17 -6.80 -5.92
CA LEU A 257 16.56 -6.77 -4.52
C LEU A 257 15.32 -6.65 -3.65
N ILE A 258 15.34 -7.28 -2.50
CA ILE A 258 14.21 -7.27 -1.56
C ILE A 258 14.70 -6.85 -0.19
N VAL A 259 14.03 -5.89 0.43
CA VAL A 259 14.17 -5.59 1.86
C VAL A 259 12.85 -5.97 2.52
N ASN A 260 12.84 -7.14 3.15
CA ASN A 260 11.68 -7.68 3.84
C ASN A 260 12.14 -8.72 4.88
N ARG A 261 11.68 -8.54 6.12
CA ARG A 261 12.04 -9.42 7.26
C ARG A 261 11.72 -10.89 6.96
N ASP A 262 10.52 -11.14 6.48
CA ASP A 262 10.00 -12.48 6.22
C ASP A 262 10.21 -12.88 4.75
N ALA A 263 10.16 -14.18 4.46
CA ALA A 263 10.28 -14.69 3.10
C ALA A 263 9.17 -14.14 2.19
N THR A 264 9.48 -13.90 0.92
CA THR A 264 8.52 -13.38 -0.06
C THR A 264 8.37 -14.34 -1.23
N ARG A 265 7.22 -14.26 -1.92
CA ARG A 265 7.02 -15.02 -3.16
C ARG A 265 7.95 -14.56 -4.30
N GLY A 266 8.63 -13.43 -4.13
CA GLY A 266 9.63 -12.91 -5.05
C GLY A 266 11.05 -13.43 -4.81
N ASP A 267 11.33 -14.11 -3.70
CA ASP A 267 12.71 -14.44 -3.28
C ASP A 267 13.47 -15.26 -4.32
N ARG A 268 12.81 -16.21 -4.99
CA ARG A 268 13.38 -17.00 -6.09
C ARG A 268 13.82 -16.19 -7.32
N HIS A 269 13.36 -14.94 -7.43
CA HIS A 269 13.69 -14.01 -8.49
C HIS A 269 14.71 -12.96 -8.03
N ALA A 270 15.00 -12.90 -6.73
CA ALA A 270 15.85 -11.89 -6.14
C ALA A 270 17.32 -12.30 -6.18
N LEU A 271 18.19 -11.33 -6.47
CA LEU A 271 19.63 -11.45 -6.25
C LEU A 271 19.95 -11.56 -4.76
N ALA A 272 19.23 -10.79 -3.92
CA ALA A 272 19.36 -10.86 -2.47
C ALA A 272 18.05 -10.42 -1.78
N ARG A 273 17.74 -11.04 -0.64
CA ARG A 273 16.76 -10.56 0.34
C ARG A 273 17.46 -10.12 1.61
N VAL A 274 17.40 -8.83 1.91
CA VAL A 274 17.81 -8.25 3.18
C VAL A 274 16.70 -8.44 4.21
N ALA A 275 16.96 -9.27 5.21
CA ALA A 275 16.02 -9.62 6.28
C ALA A 275 16.18 -8.71 7.50
N LEU A 276 15.98 -7.39 7.31
CA LEU A 276 16.11 -6.37 8.36
C LEU A 276 14.86 -5.47 8.42
N PRO A 277 14.61 -4.79 9.56
CA PRO A 277 13.60 -3.73 9.65
C PRO A 277 13.86 -2.62 8.61
N LEU A 278 12.80 -2.16 7.93
CA LEU A 278 12.92 -1.29 6.76
C LEU A 278 13.51 0.08 7.09
N GLY A 279 13.02 0.74 8.14
CA GLY A 279 13.54 2.05 8.53
C GLY A 279 15.03 2.01 8.86
N ALA A 280 15.45 1.01 9.63
CA ALA A 280 16.85 0.81 10.00
C ALA A 280 17.71 0.46 8.77
N ALA A 281 17.28 -0.48 7.93
CA ALA A 281 18.01 -0.91 6.75
C ALA A 281 18.21 0.23 5.75
N LEU A 282 17.15 0.97 5.42
CA LEU A 282 17.22 2.05 4.42
C LEU A 282 18.00 3.27 4.94
N THR A 283 17.88 3.60 6.24
CA THR A 283 18.69 4.67 6.84
C THR A 283 20.17 4.29 6.87
N ALA A 284 20.50 3.03 7.16
CA ALA A 284 21.88 2.54 7.13
C ALA A 284 22.46 2.57 5.70
N VAL A 285 21.68 2.20 4.69
CA VAL A 285 22.08 2.34 3.27
C VAL A 285 22.31 3.80 2.91
N ALA A 286 21.41 4.71 3.30
CA ALA A 286 21.60 6.15 3.07
C ALA A 286 22.89 6.67 3.70
N GLY A 287 23.20 6.26 4.93
CA GLY A 287 24.48 6.57 5.59
C GLY A 287 25.70 6.08 4.82
N ARG A 288 25.67 4.85 4.27
CA ARG A 288 26.75 4.30 3.43
C ARG A 288 26.96 5.09 2.14
N LEU A 289 25.89 5.65 1.58
CA LEU A 289 25.90 6.42 0.33
C LEU A 289 26.13 7.92 0.55
N GLY A 290 26.26 8.38 1.80
CA GLY A 290 26.36 9.81 2.12
C GLY A 290 25.08 10.60 1.78
N VAL A 291 23.93 9.93 1.70
CA VAL A 291 22.63 10.55 1.41
C VAL A 291 21.98 11.01 2.71
N PRO A 292 21.75 12.32 2.93
CA PRO A 292 21.07 12.82 4.11
C PRO A 292 19.58 12.43 4.08
N VAL A 293 19.12 11.81 5.17
CA VAL A 293 17.70 11.53 5.39
C VAL A 293 17.18 12.50 6.45
N ASP A 294 16.15 13.28 6.11
CA ASP A 294 15.59 14.26 7.04
C ASP A 294 15.05 13.56 8.30
N GLY A 295 15.53 13.98 9.46
CA GLY A 295 15.21 13.36 10.75
C GLY A 295 13.95 13.90 11.44
N ARG A 296 13.24 14.88 10.87
CA ARG A 296 12.14 15.53 11.59
C ARG A 296 10.80 14.86 11.34
N ALA A 297 10.19 14.35 12.40
CA ALA A 297 8.74 14.34 12.52
C ALA A 297 8.28 15.80 12.36
N ALA A 298 7.37 16.06 11.42
CA ALA A 298 6.68 17.35 11.38
C ALA A 298 6.04 17.56 12.76
N ALA A 299 6.44 18.64 13.43
CA ALA A 299 5.88 19.08 14.70
C ALA A 299 4.44 19.57 14.51
#